data_AF-A0A7C8ZH99-F1
#
_entry.id   AF-A0A7C8ZH99-F1
#
_cell.length_a   1.000
_cell.length_b   1.000
_cell.length_c   1.000
_cell.angle_alpha   90.00
_cell.angle_beta   90.00
_cell.angle_gamma   90.00
#
_symmetry.space_group_name_H-M   'P 1'
#
loop_
_entity.id
_entity.type
_entity.pdbx_description
1 polymer ?
#
loop_
_entity_poly.entity_id
_entity_poly.type
_entity_poly.pdbx_seq_one_letter_code
_entity_poly.pdbx_strand_id
1 'polypeptide(L)'
;FFLLFSSGEVKLHKEGPCVGTKGFRAPEVLLRSLHQGPKIDVWSAGVTLLYLITGKLPFTGDPEQNMKDIVKIKGNEDLWEVAKLHNRESSFPVDLLDVRYLPSMKIKEWCSANTKRPDFLEVIPGSLFDLIEKCLTVNPRLRISAEEALRHEFFAPCHEALQKQRSMRRGPI
;
A
#
# COMPACT_ATOMS: atom_id res chain seq x y z
N PHE A 1 1.18 25.84 -12.09
CA PHE A 1 1.32 27.04 -12.95
C PHE A 1 2.63 27.70 -12.55
N PHE A 2 3.54 27.82 -13.53
CA PHE A 2 4.85 28.47 -13.55
C PHE A 2 6.05 27.94 -12.73
N LEU A 3 7.03 27.50 -13.53
CA LEU A 3 8.47 27.41 -13.28
C LEU A 3 9.06 28.81 -13.05
N LEU A 4 10.11 28.89 -12.22
CA LEU A 4 11.19 29.85 -12.39
C LEU A 4 12.50 29.21 -11.92
N PHE A 5 13.34 28.86 -12.89
CA PHE A 5 14.77 28.67 -12.68
C PHE A 5 15.40 30.04 -12.45
N SER A 6 16.14 30.22 -11.36
CA SER A 6 17.14 31.29 -11.22
C SER A 6 18.36 30.74 -10.49
N SER A 7 19.51 31.22 -10.95
CA SER A 7 20.84 30.64 -10.83
C SER A 7 21.40 30.58 -9.41
N GLY A 8 22.18 29.52 -9.16
CA GLY A 8 23.41 29.57 -8.36
C GLY A 8 23.25 29.72 -6.85
N GLU A 9 22.97 28.61 -6.15
CA GLU A 9 23.44 28.37 -4.78
C GLU A 9 23.29 26.87 -4.50
N VAL A 10 24.41 26.20 -4.21
CA VAL A 10 24.40 24.81 -3.71
C VAL A 10 23.90 24.85 -2.27
N LYS A 11 22.58 24.94 -2.10
CA LYS A 11 21.91 24.84 -0.82
C LYS A 11 21.41 23.41 -0.65
N LEU A 12 21.98 22.75 0.36
CA LEU A 12 21.56 21.49 0.98
C LEU A 12 20.08 21.19 0.66
N HIS A 13 19.83 20.13 -0.10
CA HIS A 13 18.50 19.71 -0.52
C HIS A 13 17.57 19.70 0.69
N LYS A 14 16.73 20.74 0.83
CA LYS A 14 15.69 20.78 1.84
C LYS A 14 14.74 19.64 1.51
N GLU A 15 14.71 18.64 2.40
CA GLU A 15 13.74 17.56 2.38
C GLU A 15 12.33 18.18 2.26
N GLY A 16 11.66 17.92 1.14
CA GLY A 16 10.28 18.35 0.96
C GLY A 16 9.42 17.69 2.04
N PRO A 17 8.42 18.39 2.61
CA PRO A 17 7.53 17.79 3.60
C PRO A 17 6.88 16.55 2.98
N CYS A 18 7.02 15.39 3.64
CA CYS A 18 6.34 14.16 3.21
C CYS A 18 4.84 14.45 3.08
N VAL A 19 4.36 14.55 1.84
CA VAL A 19 2.95 14.77 1.51
C VAL A 19 2.13 13.50 1.76
N GLY A 20 0.85 13.65 2.07
CA GLY A 20 -0.11 12.54 2.30
C GLY A 20 -0.44 12.27 3.77
N THR A 21 -1.65 11.77 4.02
CA THR A 21 -2.13 11.40 5.36
C THR A 21 -1.27 10.27 5.94
N LYS A 22 -0.75 10.45 7.16
CA LYS A 22 0.30 9.58 7.76
C LYS A 22 0.02 8.09 7.64
N GLY A 23 -1.23 7.67 7.86
CA GLY A 23 -1.65 6.27 7.85
C GLY A 23 -1.76 5.59 6.49
N PHE A 24 -1.59 6.32 5.38
CA PHE A 24 -1.71 5.76 4.02
C PHE A 24 -0.38 5.71 3.27
N ARG A 25 0.71 6.18 3.89
CA ARG A 25 2.00 6.29 3.23
C ARG A 25 2.61 4.91 2.99
N ALA A 26 3.14 4.72 1.79
CA ALA A 26 3.87 3.52 1.40
C ALA A 26 5.21 3.40 2.15
N PRO A 27 5.76 2.18 2.31
CA PRO A 27 7.02 1.93 3.01
C PRO A 27 8.18 2.78 2.50
N GLU A 28 8.33 2.90 1.18
CA GLU A 28 9.37 3.70 0.53
C GLU A 28 9.24 5.21 0.82
N VAL A 29 8.02 5.69 1.08
CA VAL A 29 7.76 7.08 1.49
C VAL A 29 8.14 7.29 2.96
N LEU A 30 7.86 6.31 3.82
CA LEU A 30 8.27 6.33 5.23
C LEU A 30 9.80 6.31 5.38
N LEU A 31 10.48 5.53 4.53
CA LEU A 31 11.94 5.45 4.43
C LEU A 31 12.58 6.67 3.76
N ARG A 32 11.79 7.67 3.35
CA ARG A 32 12.26 8.88 2.63
C ARG A 32 13.10 8.53 1.39
N SER A 33 12.67 7.50 0.66
CA SER A 33 13.30 7.13 -0.61
C SER A 33 13.17 8.27 -1.62
N LEU A 34 14.22 8.47 -2.42
CA LEU A 34 14.19 9.38 -3.58
C LEU A 34 13.44 8.76 -4.77
N HIS A 35 13.22 7.44 -4.76
CA HIS A 35 12.58 6.69 -5.84
C HIS A 35 11.12 6.40 -5.50
N GLN A 36 10.29 7.45 -5.51
CA GLN A 36 8.84 7.33 -5.31
C GLN A 36 8.15 7.28 -6.67
N GLY A 37 7.44 6.19 -6.95
CA GLY A 37 6.71 5.99 -8.20
C GLY A 37 5.19 5.98 -8.00
N PRO A 38 4.40 5.84 -9.08
CA PRO A 38 2.93 5.84 -9.01
C PRO A 38 2.36 4.70 -8.15
N LYS A 39 3.14 3.65 -7.87
CA LYS A 39 2.73 2.52 -7.01
C LYS A 39 2.55 2.90 -5.53
N ILE A 40 2.93 4.10 -5.10
CA ILE A 40 2.58 4.62 -3.76
C ILE A 40 1.06 4.81 -3.59
N ASP A 41 0.36 5.14 -4.68
CA ASP A 41 -1.09 5.29 -4.68
C ASP A 41 -1.78 3.92 -4.61
N VAL A 42 -1.18 2.89 -5.22
CA VAL A 42 -1.68 1.50 -5.11
C VAL A 42 -1.58 0.99 -3.67
N TRP A 43 -0.50 1.32 -2.96
CA TRP A 43 -0.41 1.02 -1.52
C TRP A 43 -1.52 1.73 -0.75
N SER A 44 -1.70 3.03 -0.99
CA SER A 44 -2.74 3.84 -0.34
C SER A 44 -4.15 3.28 -0.59
N ALA A 45 -4.41 2.80 -1.81
CA ALA A 45 -5.65 2.10 -2.16
C ALA A 45 -5.79 0.78 -1.39
N GLY A 46 -4.72 -0.03 -1.27
CA GLY A 46 -4.71 -1.24 -0.44
C GLY A 46 -5.05 -0.97 1.03
N VAL A 47 -4.47 0.08 1.61
CA VAL A 47 -4.78 0.54 2.99
C VAL A 47 -6.25 0.95 3.11
N THR A 48 -6.78 1.62 2.10
CA THR A 48 -8.18 2.06 2.06
C THR A 48 -9.12 0.86 2.00
N LEU A 49 -8.85 -0.12 1.14
CA LEU A 49 -9.63 -1.36 1.06
C LEU A 49 -9.59 -2.13 2.38
N LEU A 50 -8.42 -2.20 3.01
CA LEU A 50 -8.27 -2.84 4.32
C LEU A 50 -9.08 -2.12 5.40
N TYR A 51 -9.09 -0.78 5.41
CA TYR A 51 -9.92 0.03 6.28
C TYR A 51 -11.42 -0.22 6.07
N LEU A 52 -11.86 -0.38 4.82
CA LEU A 52 -13.26 -0.69 4.50
C LEU A 52 -13.69 -2.05 5.05
N ILE A 53 -12.79 -3.03 5.07
CA ILE A 53 -13.07 -4.37 5.61
C ILE A 53 -13.16 -4.35 7.15
N THR A 54 -12.21 -3.71 7.82
CA THR A 54 -12.10 -3.79 9.28
C THR A 54 -12.85 -2.67 10.01
N GLY A 55 -13.18 -1.58 9.31
CA GLY A 55 -13.71 -0.35 9.88
C GLY A 55 -12.70 0.41 10.76
N LYS A 56 -11.43 0.00 10.77
CA LYS A 56 -10.35 0.59 11.58
C LYS A 56 -9.10 0.79 10.73
N LEU A 57 -8.50 1.97 10.81
CA LEU A 57 -7.30 2.27 10.05
C LEU A 57 -6.14 1.41 10.57
N PRO A 58 -5.40 0.68 9.70
CA PRO A 58 -4.33 -0.22 10.13
C PRO A 58 -3.13 0.55 10.70
N PHE A 59 -2.91 1.78 10.25
CA PHE A 59 -1.75 2.60 10.60
C PHE A 59 -2.21 3.99 11.06
N THR A 60 -1.95 4.34 12.31
CA THR A 60 -2.38 5.65 12.90
C THR A 60 -1.24 6.40 13.58
N GLY A 61 -0.05 5.80 13.64
CA GLY A 61 1.10 6.33 14.34
C GLY A 61 1.89 7.37 13.55
N ASP A 62 3.03 7.76 14.13
CA ASP A 62 4.08 8.48 13.41
C ASP A 62 4.79 7.55 12.40
N PRO A 63 5.70 8.07 11.56
CA PRO A 63 6.37 7.25 10.54
C PRO A 63 7.10 6.02 11.11
N GLU A 64 7.69 6.12 12.30
CA GLU A 64 8.41 5.01 12.91
C GLU A 64 7.44 3.93 13.39
N GLN A 65 6.37 4.34 14.08
CA GLN A 65 5.33 3.43 14.53
C GLN A 65 4.61 2.76 13.35
N ASN A 66 4.34 3.50 12.27
CA ASN A 66 3.74 2.93 11.07
C ASN A 66 4.67 1.90 10.40
N MET A 67 5.99 2.10 10.40
CA MET A 67 6.93 1.08 9.94
C MET A 67 6.85 -0.18 10.82
N LYS A 68 6.81 -0.02 12.15
CA LYS A 68 6.64 -1.14 13.10
C LYS A 68 5.33 -1.90 12.83
N ASP A 69 4.24 -1.18 12.55
CA ASP A 69 2.93 -1.80 12.26
C ASP A 69 2.89 -2.49 10.89
N ILE A 70 3.58 -1.94 9.87
CA ILE A 70 3.76 -2.61 8.57
C ILE A 70 4.51 -3.93 8.76
N VAL A 71 5.58 -3.94 9.55
CA VAL A 71 6.35 -5.17 9.85
C VAL A 71 5.50 -6.22 10.55
N LYS A 72 4.59 -5.84 11.45
CA LYS A 72 3.66 -6.79 12.09
C LYS A 72 2.74 -7.49 11.09
N ILE A 73 2.38 -6.82 9.99
CA ILE A 73 1.48 -7.36 8.97
C ILE A 73 2.27 -8.15 7.92
N LYS A 74 3.36 -7.58 7.43
CA LYS A 74 4.09 -8.06 6.24
C LYS A 74 5.39 -8.80 6.55
N GLY A 75 5.84 -8.80 7.80
CA GLY A 75 7.15 -9.33 8.19
C GLY A 75 8.27 -8.30 8.04
N ASN A 76 9.42 -8.61 8.64
CA ASN A 76 10.58 -7.71 8.70
C ASN A 76 11.50 -7.82 7.48
N GLU A 77 11.63 -9.01 6.89
CA GLU A 77 12.54 -9.29 5.77
C GLU A 77 12.21 -8.43 4.55
N ASP A 78 10.96 -8.45 4.11
CA ASP A 78 10.46 -7.64 3.00
C ASP A 78 10.77 -6.14 3.17
N LEU A 79 10.64 -5.61 4.40
CA LEU A 79 10.88 -4.19 4.67
C LEU A 79 12.38 -3.87 4.72
N TRP A 80 13.18 -4.78 5.28
CA TRP A 80 14.64 -4.62 5.30
C TRP A 80 15.24 -4.67 3.90
N GLU A 81 14.74 -5.57 3.03
CA GLU A 81 15.14 -5.60 1.62
C GLU A 81 14.81 -4.28 0.91
N VAL A 82 13.66 -3.67 1.21
CA VAL A 82 13.30 -2.36 0.66
C VAL A 82 14.18 -1.23 1.20
N ALA A 83 14.58 -1.29 2.48
CA ALA A 83 15.53 -0.34 3.04
C ALA A 83 16.89 -0.41 2.30
N LYS A 84 17.41 -1.63 2.08
CA LYS A 84 18.62 -1.86 1.25
C LYS A 84 18.45 -1.37 -0.19
N LEU A 85 17.32 -1.70 -0.81
CA LEU A 85 17.01 -1.30 -2.19
C LEU A 85 17.08 0.22 -2.39
N HIS A 86 16.74 0.98 -1.35
CA HIS A 86 16.74 2.44 -1.37
C HIS A 86 17.96 3.09 -0.73
N ASN A 87 18.96 2.32 -0.26
CA ASN A 87 20.12 2.80 0.50
C ASN A 87 19.70 3.63 1.74
N ARG A 88 18.71 3.13 2.48
CA ARG A 88 18.08 3.79 3.64
C ARG A 88 18.11 2.92 4.89
N GLU A 89 19.07 2.02 5.02
CA GLU A 89 19.24 1.12 6.16
C GLU A 89 19.34 1.87 7.50
N SER A 90 19.96 3.06 7.51
CA SER A 90 20.05 3.93 8.69
C SER A 90 18.71 4.50 9.15
N SER A 91 17.69 4.48 8.30
CA SER A 91 16.33 4.92 8.60
C SER A 91 15.43 3.76 9.03
N PHE A 92 15.93 2.53 9.02
CA PHE A 92 15.19 1.36 9.50
C PHE A 92 15.17 1.38 11.03
N PRO A 93 14.02 1.11 11.69
CA PRO A 93 13.95 1.10 13.14
C PRO A 93 14.91 0.07 13.75
N VAL A 94 15.86 0.52 14.57
CA VAL A 94 16.90 -0.33 15.20
C VAL A 94 16.28 -1.45 16.01
N ASP A 95 15.15 -1.18 16.69
CA ASP A 95 14.38 -2.15 17.47
C ASP A 95 13.92 -3.36 16.64
N LEU A 96 13.84 -3.24 15.31
CA LEU A 96 13.42 -4.31 14.41
C LEU A 96 14.59 -5.10 13.81
N LEU A 97 15.83 -4.68 14.04
CA LEU A 97 17.05 -5.36 13.54
C LEU A 97 17.32 -6.66 14.30
N ASP A 98 16.99 -6.71 15.59
CA ASP A 98 17.28 -7.84 16.50
C ASP A 98 16.06 -8.75 16.75
N VAL A 99 14.91 -8.40 16.15
CA VAL A 99 13.69 -9.21 16.25
C VAL A 99 13.82 -10.40 15.32
N ARG A 100 14.21 -11.53 15.92
CA ARG A 100 14.09 -12.86 15.32
C ARG A 100 12.68 -13.04 14.75
N TYR A 101 12.59 -12.99 13.42
CA TYR A 101 11.47 -13.47 12.60
C TYR A 101 10.07 -13.10 13.11
N LEU A 102 9.53 -11.96 12.67
CA LEU A 102 8.07 -11.78 12.67
C LEU A 102 7.52 -12.36 11.37
N PRO A 103 6.81 -13.51 11.41
CA PRO A 103 6.22 -14.08 10.21
C PRO A 103 5.15 -13.13 9.65
N SER A 104 5.09 -13.00 8.32
CA SER A 104 4.00 -12.28 7.66
C SER A 104 2.67 -12.93 8.05
N MET A 105 1.72 -12.13 8.50
CA MET A 105 0.35 -12.56 8.74
C MET A 105 -0.42 -12.46 7.42
N LYS A 106 -1.35 -13.40 7.17
CA LYS A 106 -2.28 -13.25 6.04
C LYS A 106 -3.24 -12.09 6.31
N ILE A 107 -3.62 -11.33 5.29
CA ILE A 107 -4.49 -10.16 5.51
C ILE A 107 -5.84 -10.60 6.10
N LYS A 108 -6.35 -11.77 5.69
CA LYS A 108 -7.58 -12.34 6.24
C LYS A 108 -7.49 -12.57 7.76
N GLU A 109 -6.38 -13.13 8.25
CA GLU A 109 -6.14 -13.37 9.68
C GLU A 109 -6.03 -12.06 10.45
N TRP A 110 -5.32 -11.09 9.87
CA TRP A 110 -5.22 -9.76 10.45
C TRP A 110 -6.59 -9.08 10.56
N CYS A 111 -7.43 -9.19 9.53
CA CYS A 111 -8.80 -8.68 9.55
C CYS A 111 -9.63 -9.35 10.66
N SER A 112 -9.54 -10.67 10.83
CA SER A 112 -10.23 -11.40 11.89
C SER A 112 -9.84 -10.91 13.29
N ALA A 113 -8.58 -10.55 13.50
CA ALA A 113 -8.09 -10.03 14.78
C ALA A 113 -8.45 -8.55 15.04
N ASN A 114 -8.77 -7.78 13.99
CA ASN A 114 -8.89 -6.31 14.08
C ASN A 114 -10.28 -5.76 13.73
N THR A 115 -11.19 -6.59 13.19
CA THR A 115 -12.56 -6.17 12.87
C THR A 115 -13.47 -6.18 14.09
N LYS A 116 -14.45 -5.29 14.11
CA LYS A 116 -15.58 -5.34 15.07
C LYS A 116 -16.74 -6.22 14.60
N ARG A 117 -16.68 -6.73 13.36
CA ARG A 117 -17.75 -7.49 12.70
C ARG A 117 -17.17 -8.74 12.02
N PRO A 118 -16.90 -9.82 12.77
CA PRO A 118 -16.32 -11.05 12.21
C PRO A 118 -17.23 -11.69 11.17
N ASP A 119 -18.55 -11.64 11.37
CA ASP A 119 -19.56 -12.18 10.43
C ASP A 119 -19.47 -11.54 9.03
N PHE A 120 -19.04 -10.27 8.95
CA PHE A 120 -18.85 -9.58 7.68
C PHE A 120 -17.67 -10.13 6.88
N LEU A 121 -16.68 -10.76 7.54
CA LEU A 121 -15.54 -11.35 6.85
C LEU A 121 -15.91 -12.61 6.06
N GLU A 122 -17.00 -13.30 6.42
CA GLU A 122 -17.45 -14.50 5.73
C GLU A 122 -18.09 -14.19 4.37
N VAL A 123 -18.70 -13.01 4.23
CA VAL A 123 -19.31 -12.56 2.97
C VAL A 123 -18.31 -11.90 2.02
N ILE A 124 -17.12 -11.56 2.50
CA ILE A 124 -16.10 -10.91 1.67
C ILE A 124 -15.44 -11.95 0.74
N PRO A 125 -15.43 -11.72 -0.58
CA PRO A 125 -14.82 -12.66 -1.52
C PRO A 125 -13.31 -12.80 -1.28
N GLY A 126 -12.81 -14.03 -1.41
CA GLY A 126 -11.37 -14.34 -1.30
C GLY A 126 -10.51 -13.48 -2.23
N SER A 127 -11.02 -13.18 -3.44
CA SER A 127 -10.33 -12.35 -4.44
C SER A 127 -10.09 -10.90 -3.99
N LEU A 128 -10.87 -10.38 -3.02
CA LEU A 128 -10.60 -9.06 -2.43
C LEU A 128 -9.39 -9.11 -1.50
N PHE A 129 -9.28 -10.15 -0.66
CA PHE A 129 -8.12 -10.32 0.23
C PHE A 129 -6.83 -10.46 -0.58
N ASP A 130 -6.87 -11.25 -1.65
CA ASP A 130 -5.76 -11.43 -2.58
C ASP A 130 -5.37 -10.11 -3.30
N LEU A 131 -6.35 -9.31 -3.75
CA LEU A 131 -6.08 -7.97 -4.29
C LEU A 131 -5.39 -7.07 -3.25
N ILE A 132 -5.86 -7.07 -2.00
CA ILE A 132 -5.26 -6.26 -0.93
C ILE A 132 -3.83 -6.72 -0.63
N GLU A 133 -3.57 -8.03 -0.59
CA GLU A 133 -2.23 -8.57 -0.39
C GLU A 133 -1.25 -8.10 -1.47
N LYS A 134 -1.68 -8.09 -2.74
CA LYS A 134 -0.91 -7.59 -3.88
C LYS A 134 -0.69 -6.06 -3.82
N CYS A 135 -1.69 -5.30 -3.37
CA CYS A 135 -1.55 -3.85 -3.16
C CYS A 135 -0.61 -3.50 -1.99
N LEU A 136 -0.65 -4.29 -0.91
CA LEU A 136 0.18 -4.13 0.29
C LEU A 136 1.50 -4.90 0.22
N THR A 137 2.00 -5.17 -0.98
CA THR A 137 3.36 -5.68 -1.17
C THR A 137 4.37 -4.58 -0.86
N VAL A 138 5.30 -4.87 0.05
CA VAL A 138 6.24 -3.88 0.59
C VAL A 138 7.18 -3.40 -0.51
N ASN A 139 7.77 -4.34 -1.26
CA ASN A 139 8.64 -4.01 -2.38
C ASN A 139 7.85 -3.38 -3.55
N PRO A 140 8.07 -2.09 -3.88
CA PRO A 140 7.31 -1.43 -4.95
C PRO A 140 7.57 -2.02 -6.34
N ARG A 141 8.69 -2.74 -6.55
CA ARG A 141 8.94 -3.43 -7.83
C ARG A 141 8.00 -4.62 -8.03
N LEU A 142 7.69 -5.33 -6.95
CA LEU A 142 6.82 -6.51 -6.94
C LEU A 142 5.34 -6.15 -6.72
N ARG A 143 5.06 -5.00 -6.12
CA ARG A 143 3.70 -4.48 -5.93
C ARG A 143 2.98 -4.37 -7.27
N ILE A 144 1.73 -4.82 -7.32
CA ILE A 144 0.88 -4.73 -8.50
C ILE A 144 0.76 -3.27 -8.97
N SER A 145 0.66 -3.04 -10.27
CA SER A 145 0.34 -1.72 -10.83
C SER A 145 -1.15 -1.43 -10.76
N ALA A 146 -1.54 -0.16 -10.92
CA ALA A 146 -2.96 0.21 -10.99
C ALA A 146 -3.69 -0.47 -12.16
N GLU A 147 -3.01 -0.65 -13.29
CA GLU A 147 -3.56 -1.30 -14.48
C GLU A 147 -3.82 -2.80 -14.24
N GLU A 148 -2.86 -3.49 -13.63
CA GLU A 148 -3.01 -4.90 -13.23
C GLU A 148 -4.06 -5.06 -12.13
N ALA A 149 -4.13 -4.13 -11.16
CA ALA A 149 -5.14 -4.14 -10.11
C ALA A 149 -6.55 -4.01 -10.69
N LEU A 150 -6.76 -3.15 -11.68
CA LEU A 150 -8.05 -3.04 -12.37
C LEU A 150 -8.41 -4.31 -13.15
N ARG A 151 -7.42 -5.06 -13.66
CA ARG A 151 -7.64 -6.36 -14.32
C ARG A 151 -7.82 -7.53 -13.35
N HIS A 152 -7.75 -7.29 -12.04
CA HIS A 152 -7.82 -8.34 -11.04
C HIS A 152 -9.18 -9.06 -11.04
N GLU A 153 -9.19 -10.35 -10.71
CA GLU A 153 -10.39 -11.20 -10.65
C GLU A 153 -11.51 -10.58 -9.79
N PHE A 154 -11.13 -9.87 -8.72
CA PHE A 154 -12.06 -9.14 -7.86
C PHE A 154 -13.00 -8.21 -8.66
N PHE A 155 -12.51 -7.58 -9.73
CA PHE A 155 -13.29 -6.67 -10.55
C PHE A 155 -13.96 -7.37 -11.75
N ALA A 156 -13.79 -8.66 -11.98
CA ALA A 156 -14.37 -9.37 -13.13
C ALA A 156 -15.90 -9.15 -13.25
N PRO A 157 -16.71 -9.23 -12.17
CA PRO A 157 -18.15 -8.97 -12.24
C PRO A 157 -18.48 -7.55 -12.71
N CYS A 158 -17.67 -6.55 -12.33
CA CYS A 158 -17.85 -5.17 -12.77
C CYS A 158 -17.57 -5.01 -14.27
N HIS A 159 -16.53 -5.68 -14.78
CA HIS A 159 -16.20 -5.64 -16.21
C HIS A 159 -17.30 -6.26 -17.06
N GLU A 160 -17.82 -7.41 -16.65
CA GLU A 160 -18.94 -8.07 -17.33
C GLU A 160 -20.19 -7.19 -17.34
N ALA A 161 -20.53 -6.58 -16.21
CA ALA A 161 -21.67 -5.67 -16.11
C ALA A 161 -21.52 -4.45 -17.06
N LEU A 162 -20.33 -3.84 -17.09
CA LEU A 162 -20.04 -2.71 -17.97
C LEU A 162 -20.08 -3.10 -19.46
N GLN A 163 -19.60 -4.30 -19.82
CA GLN A 163 -19.69 -4.81 -21.19
C GLN A 163 -21.15 -5.03 -21.61
N LYS A 164 -21.96 -5.67 -20.76
CA LYS A 164 -23.40 -5.86 -21.01
C LYS A 164 -24.12 -4.51 -21.20
N GLN A 165 -23.83 -3.52 -20.37
CA GLN A 165 -24.38 -2.17 -20.52
C GLN A 165 -23.98 -1.49 -21.83
N ARG A 166 -22.73 -1.68 -22.29
CA ARG A 166 -22.27 -1.12 -23.57
C ARG A 166 -22.94 -1.79 -24.77
N SER A 167 -23.15 -3.11 -24.72
CA SER A 167 -23.87 -3.85 -25.76
C SER A 167 -25.35 -3.46 -25.83
N MET A 168 -26.00 -3.24 -24.68
CA MET A 168 -27.40 -2.76 -24.66
C MET A 168 -27.56 -1.33 -25.22
N ARG A 169 -26.53 -0.48 -25.09
CA ARG A 169 -26.53 0.90 -25.65
C ARG A 169 -26.22 0.94 -27.15
N ARG A 170 -25.63 -0.12 -27.71
CA ARG A 170 -25.38 -0.30 -29.14
C ARG A 170 -26.47 -1.23 -29.68
N GLY A 171 -27.67 -0.69 -29.92
CA GLY A 171 -28.79 -1.47 -30.46
C GLY A 171 -28.48 -2.17 -31.79
N PRO A 172 -29.31 -3.13 -32.22
CA PRO A 172 -29.09 -3.87 -33.46
C PRO A 172 -29.12 -2.92 -34.67
N ILE A 173 -28.16 -3.12 -35.57
CA ILE A 173 -28.04 -2.43 -36.88
C ILE A 173 -29.18 -2.90 -37.78
#